data_AF-A0A150G1H3-F1
#
_entry.id   AF-A0A150G1H3-F1
#
_cell.length_a   1.000
_cell.length_b   1.000
_cell.length_c   1.000
_cell.angle_alpha   90.00
_cell.angle_beta   90.00
_cell.angle_gamma   90.00
#
_symmetry.space_group_name_H-M   'P 1'
#
loop_
_entity.id
_entity.type
_entity.pdbx_description
1 polymer ?
#
loop_
_entity_poly.entity_id
_entity_poly.type
_entity_poly.pdbx_seq_one_letter_code
_entity_poly.pdbx_strand_id
1 'polypeptide(L)'
;MSSNTATKGGGAIYVWHRVETLSIDGSSTISGNNAEYGGAICIRSNIETLSIDGNSTISGNRAIGNSGGAIWVDRVSFFAVKGGSVITNNSAKVYGYDAGYYLGCFSNMTAGDISLKVTVLATRTDMTPTLCATLARGAGLIVYGEQGGNQCFAGANLTLAFSLGASSSCDMACIADPTQTCGGPRAISMFLLGDVVDGLPNLALDRPAYASFSSPGSLFGPQCAVDGVTQYFGDALEGGTSYIFRASLISAPWLSVDLGVPTAIARVVIWNRCDCCSDGLQGAELRIGNVSIMSAPADTARIPENPLAWKQNAPLGLCASRVVTFSTPHVGRWVTLQNHHPGSDGVFHITELQVYGVYPGAVRRSHFAT
;
A
#
# COMPACT_ATOMS: atom_id res chain seq x y z
N MET A 1 -19.35 -5.37 -21.43
CA MET A 1 -19.24 -4.06 -22.10
C MET A 1 -17.77 -3.66 -22.19
N SER A 2 -17.21 -3.59 -23.38
CA SER A 2 -15.76 -3.39 -23.51
C SER A 2 -15.32 -2.44 -24.60
N SER A 3 -14.17 -1.81 -24.40
CA SER A 3 -13.46 -0.98 -25.39
C SER A 3 -14.23 0.25 -25.88
N ASN A 4 -15.17 0.76 -25.09
CA ASN A 4 -15.90 1.98 -25.43
C ASN A 4 -15.11 3.23 -25.01
N THR A 5 -15.28 4.34 -25.72
CA THR A 5 -14.62 5.61 -25.39
C THR A 5 -15.61 6.76 -25.44
N ALA A 6 -15.66 7.55 -24.36
CA ALA A 6 -16.45 8.76 -24.24
C ALA A 6 -15.56 9.97 -23.95
N THR A 7 -15.97 11.16 -24.37
CA THR A 7 -15.22 12.40 -24.10
C THR A 7 -15.57 13.05 -22.76
N LYS A 8 -16.66 12.61 -22.09
CA LYS A 8 -17.12 13.12 -20.78
C LYS A 8 -17.25 12.01 -19.74
N GLY A 9 -18.44 11.52 -19.43
CA GLY A 9 -18.60 10.50 -18.38
C GLY A 9 -18.86 9.11 -18.96
N GLY A 10 -18.29 8.08 -18.34
CA GLY A 10 -18.75 6.71 -18.49
C GLY A 10 -18.53 6.16 -19.88
N GLY A 11 -17.40 5.49 -20.12
CA GLY A 11 -17.09 4.95 -21.44
C GLY A 11 -18.15 3.94 -21.89
N ALA A 12 -18.67 3.13 -20.97
CA ALA A 12 -19.73 2.16 -21.23
C ALA A 12 -21.11 2.66 -20.75
N ILE A 13 -21.20 3.23 -19.55
CA ILE A 13 -22.47 3.61 -18.92
C ILE A 13 -22.37 5.03 -18.39
N TYR A 14 -23.25 5.89 -18.89
CA TYR A 14 -23.41 7.26 -18.38
C TYR A 14 -24.82 7.49 -17.88
N VAL A 15 -24.93 7.98 -16.65
CA VAL A 15 -26.19 8.29 -16.00
C VAL A 15 -26.16 9.75 -15.55
N TRP A 16 -27.06 10.56 -16.10
CA TRP A 16 -27.19 11.98 -15.73
C TRP A 16 -28.27 12.22 -14.67
N HIS A 17 -29.32 11.40 -14.65
CA HIS A 17 -30.45 11.55 -13.74
C HIS A 17 -30.43 10.49 -12.64
N ARG A 18 -31.27 10.66 -11.62
CA ARG A 18 -31.33 9.73 -10.48
C ARG A 18 -31.66 8.32 -10.95
N VAL A 19 -30.82 7.37 -10.55
CA VAL A 19 -31.09 5.94 -10.60
C VAL A 19 -31.14 5.47 -9.15
N GLU A 20 -32.09 4.59 -8.82
CA GLU A 20 -32.20 4.04 -7.47
C GLU A 20 -31.18 2.92 -7.26
N THR A 21 -31.15 1.95 -8.17
CA THR A 21 -30.26 0.81 -8.11
C THR A 21 -29.54 0.57 -9.45
N LEU A 22 -28.24 0.33 -9.39
CA LEU A 22 -27.43 -0.17 -10.50
C LEU A 22 -26.74 -1.45 -10.02
N SER A 23 -27.03 -2.56 -10.69
CA SER A 23 -26.43 -3.87 -10.39
C SER A 23 -25.66 -4.41 -11.59
N ILE A 24 -24.50 -4.97 -11.34
CA ILE A 24 -23.68 -5.71 -12.30
C ILE A 24 -23.57 -7.12 -11.75
N ASP A 25 -24.22 -8.07 -12.41
CA ASP A 25 -24.38 -9.44 -11.92
C ASP A 25 -24.29 -10.45 -13.08
N GLY A 26 -24.37 -11.74 -12.76
CA GLY A 26 -24.43 -12.83 -13.76
C GLY A 26 -23.11 -13.04 -14.50
N SER A 27 -21.99 -12.92 -13.79
CA SER A 27 -20.63 -13.10 -14.35
C SER A 27 -20.33 -12.12 -15.49
N SER A 28 -20.84 -10.91 -15.36
CA SER A 28 -20.68 -9.85 -16.37
C SER A 28 -19.26 -9.30 -16.38
N THR A 29 -18.75 -8.91 -17.56
CA THR A 29 -17.44 -8.26 -17.70
C THR A 29 -17.57 -6.85 -18.28
N ILE A 30 -16.97 -5.85 -17.62
CA ILE A 30 -16.85 -4.47 -18.10
C ILE A 30 -15.39 -4.06 -18.19
N SER A 31 -14.84 -3.91 -19.41
CA SER A 31 -13.39 -3.75 -19.55
C SER A 31 -12.87 -2.85 -20.65
N GLY A 32 -11.70 -2.25 -20.44
CA GLY A 32 -11.02 -1.48 -21.49
C GLY A 32 -11.74 -0.18 -21.91
N ASN A 33 -12.67 0.34 -21.11
CA ASN A 33 -13.44 1.54 -21.46
C ASN A 33 -12.73 2.82 -21.02
N ASN A 34 -12.86 3.91 -21.80
CA ASN A 34 -12.23 5.20 -21.54
C ASN A 34 -13.26 6.33 -21.42
N ALA A 35 -13.13 7.23 -20.45
CA ALA A 35 -13.94 8.45 -20.35
C ALA A 35 -13.23 9.56 -19.58
N GLU A 36 -13.68 10.81 -19.62
CA GLU A 36 -13.15 11.87 -18.75
C GLU A 36 -13.37 11.51 -17.26
N TYR A 37 -14.58 11.11 -16.88
CA TYR A 37 -14.96 10.66 -15.53
C TYR A 37 -15.41 9.21 -15.57
N GLY A 38 -14.92 8.36 -14.66
CA GLY A 38 -15.33 6.97 -14.54
C GLY A 38 -15.21 6.20 -15.86
N GLY A 39 -14.04 5.63 -16.13
CA GLY A 39 -13.69 5.04 -17.43
C GLY A 39 -14.72 4.07 -17.98
N ALA A 40 -15.39 3.29 -17.11
CA ALA A 40 -16.53 2.46 -17.48
C ALA A 40 -17.87 3.14 -17.18
N ILE A 41 -18.06 3.60 -15.95
CA ILE A 41 -19.36 4.01 -15.41
C ILE A 41 -19.23 5.39 -14.80
N CYS A 42 -20.11 6.31 -15.18
CA CYS A 42 -20.19 7.63 -14.58
C CYS A 42 -21.64 7.99 -14.28
N ILE A 43 -21.92 8.27 -13.00
CA ILE A 43 -23.25 8.62 -12.49
C ILE A 43 -23.18 10.03 -11.88
N ARG A 44 -23.70 11.03 -12.59
CA ARG A 44 -23.81 12.43 -12.15
C ARG A 44 -25.07 12.69 -11.33
N SER A 45 -25.36 11.77 -10.43
CA SER A 45 -26.51 11.84 -9.54
C SER A 45 -26.27 10.97 -8.30
N ASN A 46 -27.15 11.12 -7.31
CA ASN A 46 -27.14 10.26 -6.14
C ASN A 46 -27.80 8.91 -6.50
N ILE A 47 -27.15 7.82 -6.14
CA ILE A 47 -27.70 6.47 -6.23
C ILE A 47 -27.88 5.87 -4.84
N GLU A 48 -28.92 5.07 -4.67
CA GLU A 48 -29.17 4.38 -3.40
C GLU A 48 -28.30 3.13 -3.32
N THR A 49 -28.35 2.25 -4.32
CA THR A 49 -27.59 1.01 -4.34
C THR A 49 -26.74 0.87 -5.61
N LEU A 50 -25.45 0.62 -5.43
CA LEU A 50 -24.55 0.16 -6.47
C LEU A 50 -23.93 -1.19 -6.06
N SER A 51 -24.26 -2.26 -6.77
CA SER A 51 -23.78 -3.61 -6.46
C SER A 51 -23.05 -4.26 -7.63
N ILE A 52 -21.95 -4.95 -7.34
CA ILE A 52 -21.26 -5.84 -8.27
C ILE A 52 -21.27 -7.24 -7.64
N ASP A 53 -21.94 -8.20 -8.26
CA ASP A 53 -22.16 -9.55 -7.73
C ASP A 53 -22.02 -10.64 -8.83
N GLY A 54 -22.17 -11.91 -8.43
CA GLY A 54 -22.25 -13.05 -9.35
C GLY A 54 -20.97 -13.34 -10.12
N ASN A 55 -19.81 -13.18 -9.50
CA ASN A 55 -18.48 -13.32 -10.09
C ASN A 55 -18.24 -12.37 -11.28
N SER A 56 -18.80 -11.15 -11.21
CA SER A 56 -18.62 -10.14 -12.26
C SER A 56 -17.25 -9.46 -12.17
N THR A 57 -16.72 -9.00 -13.31
CA THR A 57 -15.40 -8.36 -13.41
C THR A 57 -15.49 -6.97 -14.04
N ILE A 58 -14.88 -5.97 -13.40
CA ILE A 58 -14.70 -4.63 -13.97
C ILE A 58 -13.20 -4.33 -14.04
N SER A 59 -12.62 -4.31 -15.25
CA SER A 59 -11.16 -4.21 -15.37
C SER A 59 -10.60 -3.45 -16.57
N GLY A 60 -9.43 -2.83 -16.41
CA GLY A 60 -8.76 -2.14 -17.53
C GLY A 60 -9.44 -0.84 -17.99
N ASN A 61 -10.34 -0.25 -17.19
CA ASN A 61 -11.06 0.97 -17.57
C ASN A 61 -10.30 2.23 -17.13
N ARG A 62 -10.34 3.29 -17.92
CA ARG A 62 -9.56 4.52 -17.70
C ARG A 62 -10.39 5.79 -17.71
N ALA A 63 -10.41 6.51 -16.59
CA ALA A 63 -10.82 7.90 -16.56
C ALA A 63 -9.68 8.78 -17.11
N ILE A 64 -9.67 9.11 -18.40
CA ILE A 64 -8.61 9.85 -19.11
C ILE A 64 -8.59 11.36 -18.85
N GLY A 65 -9.54 11.91 -18.10
CA GLY A 65 -9.66 13.35 -17.86
C GLY A 65 -9.69 13.74 -16.39
N ASN A 66 -10.25 12.87 -15.55
CA ASN A 66 -10.61 13.16 -14.18
C ASN A 66 -10.59 11.87 -13.31
N SER A 67 -11.40 11.82 -12.25
CA SER A 67 -11.43 10.76 -11.23
C SER A 67 -12.31 9.55 -11.59
N GLY A 68 -12.24 8.51 -10.75
CA GLY A 68 -13.17 7.37 -10.72
C GLY A 68 -12.60 6.06 -11.26
N GLY A 69 -11.49 6.07 -12.01
CA GLY A 69 -10.91 4.84 -12.50
C GLY A 69 -11.85 4.12 -13.46
N ALA A 70 -12.53 3.10 -12.97
CA ALA A 70 -13.68 2.49 -13.63
C ALA A 70 -15.00 3.23 -13.36
N ILE A 71 -15.26 3.62 -12.10
CA ILE A 71 -16.58 4.05 -11.65
C ILE A 71 -16.47 5.41 -10.97
N TRP A 72 -17.24 6.38 -11.44
CA TRP A 72 -17.41 7.68 -10.79
C TRP A 72 -18.88 7.88 -10.45
N VAL A 73 -19.19 8.28 -9.22
CA VAL A 73 -20.55 8.55 -8.73
C VAL A 73 -20.50 9.77 -7.81
N ASP A 74 -21.44 10.71 -7.94
CA ASP A 74 -21.53 11.87 -7.04
C ASP A 74 -21.74 11.45 -5.57
N ARG A 75 -22.70 10.56 -5.34
CA ARG A 75 -22.96 9.97 -4.02
C ARG A 75 -23.62 8.61 -4.13
N VAL A 76 -23.17 7.66 -3.32
CA VAL A 76 -23.78 6.33 -3.17
C VAL A 76 -24.17 6.11 -1.72
N SER A 77 -25.39 5.65 -1.47
CA SER A 77 -25.83 5.29 -0.12
C SER A 77 -25.32 3.91 0.31
N PHE A 78 -25.36 2.93 -0.60
CA PHE A 78 -24.88 1.58 -0.37
C PHE A 78 -24.06 1.07 -1.57
N PHE A 79 -22.83 0.67 -1.31
CA PHE A 79 -21.92 0.09 -2.29
C PHE A 79 -21.43 -1.28 -1.84
N ALA A 80 -21.49 -2.28 -2.72
CA ALA A 80 -21.00 -3.62 -2.41
C ALA A 80 -20.38 -4.34 -3.61
N VAL A 81 -19.30 -5.07 -3.36
CA VAL A 81 -18.70 -6.05 -4.28
C VAL A 81 -18.79 -7.41 -3.61
N LYS A 82 -19.51 -8.36 -4.21
CA LYS A 82 -19.92 -9.64 -3.61
C LYS A 82 -19.79 -10.79 -4.60
N GLY A 83 -20.02 -12.01 -4.09
CA GLY A 83 -20.10 -13.23 -4.90
C GLY A 83 -18.86 -13.48 -5.76
N GLY A 84 -17.66 -13.24 -5.23
CA GLY A 84 -16.39 -13.42 -5.95
C GLY A 84 -16.10 -12.37 -7.03
N SER A 85 -16.91 -11.32 -7.12
CA SER A 85 -16.72 -10.25 -8.10
C SER A 85 -15.49 -9.40 -7.81
N VAL A 86 -14.90 -8.81 -8.86
CA VAL A 86 -13.65 -8.06 -8.77
C VAL A 86 -13.68 -6.76 -9.57
N ILE A 87 -13.03 -5.72 -9.05
CA ILE A 87 -12.78 -4.45 -9.73
C ILE A 87 -11.27 -4.21 -9.72
N THR A 88 -10.59 -4.43 -10.85
CA THR A 88 -9.11 -4.50 -10.90
C THR A 88 -8.54 -3.75 -12.10
N ASN A 89 -7.29 -3.26 -12.04
CA ASN A 89 -6.62 -2.62 -13.18
C ASN A 89 -7.37 -1.42 -13.81
N ASN A 90 -8.08 -0.63 -13.01
CA ASN A 90 -8.78 0.57 -13.50
C ASN A 90 -8.02 1.83 -13.07
N SER A 91 -7.98 2.88 -13.90
CA SER A 91 -7.06 4.03 -13.71
C SER A 91 -7.69 5.38 -14.01
N ALA A 92 -7.21 6.48 -13.40
CA ALA A 92 -7.80 7.81 -13.53
C ALA A 92 -6.73 8.89 -13.80
N LYS A 93 -7.04 9.96 -14.53
CA LYS A 93 -6.09 11.04 -14.83
C LYS A 93 -5.95 12.00 -13.66
N VAL A 94 -7.01 12.19 -12.89
CA VAL A 94 -6.97 12.99 -11.65
C VAL A 94 -6.95 12.00 -10.49
N TYR A 95 -5.84 12.00 -9.76
CA TYR A 95 -5.43 11.10 -8.67
C TYR A 95 -5.17 9.62 -9.02
N GLY A 96 -5.03 9.22 -10.29
CA GLY A 96 -4.99 7.79 -10.67
C GLY A 96 -3.88 7.35 -11.64
N TYR A 97 -2.87 8.19 -11.83
CA TYR A 97 -1.49 7.79 -12.10
C TYR A 97 -0.66 8.89 -11.46
N ASP A 98 -0.64 8.89 -10.14
CA ASP A 98 0.42 9.58 -9.41
C ASP A 98 1.74 9.14 -10.01
N ALA A 99 2.70 10.05 -9.93
CA ALA A 99 4.08 9.79 -10.22
C ALA A 99 4.67 8.72 -9.29
N GLY A 100 4.10 7.52 -9.24
CA GLY A 100 4.42 6.54 -8.24
C GLY A 100 4.17 7.06 -6.82
N TYR A 101 4.38 6.17 -5.87
CA TYR A 101 4.43 6.49 -4.45
C TYR A 101 5.78 7.12 -4.16
N TYR A 102 5.78 8.36 -3.67
CA TYR A 102 7.01 9.06 -3.31
C TYR A 102 7.72 8.36 -2.15
N LEU A 103 8.86 7.74 -2.45
CA LEU A 103 9.69 7.00 -1.50
C LEU A 103 10.51 7.91 -0.60
N GLY A 104 10.69 9.18 -1.00
CA GLY A 104 11.44 10.17 -0.26
C GLY A 104 12.56 10.81 -1.08
N CYS A 105 13.25 11.74 -0.43
CA CYS A 105 14.40 12.44 -0.96
C CYS A 105 15.68 11.79 -0.46
N PHE A 106 16.59 11.45 -1.38
CA PHE A 106 17.84 10.78 -1.06
C PHE A 106 19.03 11.56 -1.58
N SER A 107 20.13 11.53 -0.84
CA SER A 107 21.38 12.14 -1.27
C SER A 107 21.87 11.45 -2.55
N ASN A 108 22.43 12.21 -3.49
CA ASN A 108 23.04 11.67 -4.70
C ASN A 108 24.45 12.24 -4.91
N MET A 109 25.41 11.39 -5.22
CA MET A 109 26.76 11.81 -5.60
C MET A 109 26.84 12.00 -7.11
N THR A 110 27.23 13.19 -7.56
CA THR A 110 27.36 13.54 -8.98
C THR A 110 28.40 12.68 -9.71
N ALA A 111 28.03 12.25 -10.93
CA ALA A 111 28.86 11.86 -12.07
C ALA A 111 30.24 11.25 -11.76
N GLY A 112 30.28 9.92 -11.65
CA GLY A 112 31.52 9.14 -11.57
C GLY A 112 31.42 7.94 -10.64
N ASP A 113 30.49 7.95 -9.69
CA ASP A 113 30.28 6.83 -8.79
C ASP A 113 29.36 5.79 -9.43
N ILE A 114 29.99 4.71 -9.86
CA ILE A 114 29.38 3.62 -10.60
C ILE A 114 28.41 2.89 -9.67
N SER A 115 27.14 2.84 -10.08
CA SER A 115 26.08 1.92 -9.63
C SER A 115 25.03 2.40 -8.62
N LEU A 116 24.34 3.51 -8.90
CA LEU A 116 22.88 3.33 -8.85
C LEU A 116 22.60 2.19 -9.85
N LYS A 117 22.02 1.06 -9.42
CA LYS A 117 21.41 0.09 -10.37
C LYS A 117 20.16 0.69 -11.08
N VAL A 118 20.13 2.01 -11.17
CA VAL A 118 19.11 2.88 -11.70
C VAL A 118 19.86 3.75 -12.72
N THR A 119 19.63 3.47 -14.00
CA THR A 119 20.31 4.14 -15.10
C THR A 119 19.67 5.50 -15.33
N VAL A 120 20.46 6.50 -15.76
CA VAL A 120 19.90 7.73 -16.34
C VAL A 120 19.06 7.29 -17.55
N LEU A 121 17.75 7.36 -17.40
CA LEU A 121 16.83 6.89 -18.41
C LEU A 121 16.62 7.94 -19.50
N ALA A 122 16.55 9.22 -19.10
CA ALA A 122 16.51 10.36 -20.02
C ALA A 122 16.90 11.66 -19.32
N THR A 123 17.33 12.66 -20.09
CA THR A 123 17.34 14.07 -19.68
C THR A 123 16.49 14.83 -20.68
N ARG A 124 15.43 15.52 -20.23
CA ARG A 124 14.45 16.12 -21.15
C ARG A 124 13.92 17.45 -20.63
N THR A 125 13.59 18.36 -21.55
CA THR A 125 13.01 19.67 -21.23
C THR A 125 11.51 19.65 -20.94
N ASP A 126 10.85 18.52 -21.18
CA ASP A 126 9.45 18.26 -20.84
C ASP A 126 9.32 17.34 -19.60
N MET A 127 10.36 17.27 -18.77
CA MET A 127 10.38 16.35 -17.63
C MET A 127 9.35 16.74 -16.57
N THR A 128 8.57 15.73 -16.18
CA THR A 128 7.68 15.70 -15.02
C THR A 128 7.80 14.33 -14.37
N PRO A 129 7.39 14.17 -13.10
CA PRO A 129 7.41 12.87 -12.45
C PRO A 129 6.51 11.84 -13.14
N THR A 130 5.41 12.28 -13.77
CA THR A 130 4.54 11.42 -14.60
C THR A 130 5.24 10.94 -15.87
N LEU A 131 6.02 11.81 -16.52
CA LEU A 131 6.80 11.43 -17.69
C LEU A 131 7.89 10.42 -17.31
N CYS A 132 8.60 10.66 -16.21
CA CYS A 132 9.63 9.72 -15.74
C CYS A 132 9.03 8.36 -15.37
N ALA A 133 7.85 8.32 -14.72
CA ALA A 133 7.08 7.09 -14.51
C ALA A 133 6.82 6.33 -15.83
N THR A 134 6.40 7.05 -16.86
CA THR A 134 6.06 6.47 -18.16
C THR A 134 7.29 5.87 -18.83
N LEU A 135 8.42 6.56 -18.76
CA LEU A 135 9.69 6.05 -19.26
C LEU A 135 10.12 4.80 -18.48
N ALA A 136 10.05 4.84 -17.15
CA ALA A 136 10.41 3.71 -16.28
C ALA A 136 9.57 2.46 -16.59
N ARG A 137 8.24 2.63 -16.78
CA ARG A 137 7.34 1.58 -17.24
C ARG A 137 7.77 1.00 -18.58
N GLY A 138 8.05 1.86 -19.56
CA GLY A 138 8.50 1.43 -20.88
C GLY A 138 9.81 0.63 -20.82
N ALA A 139 10.65 0.88 -19.82
CA ALA A 139 11.88 0.14 -19.57
C ALA A 139 11.68 -1.13 -18.69
N GLY A 140 10.46 -1.42 -18.22
CA GLY A 140 10.19 -2.54 -17.31
C GLY A 140 10.76 -2.34 -15.90
N LEU A 141 10.96 -1.09 -15.49
CA LEU A 141 11.57 -0.72 -14.21
C LEU A 141 10.49 -0.19 -13.26
N ILE A 142 10.54 -0.62 -12.00
CA ILE A 142 9.48 -0.37 -11.02
C ILE A 142 9.75 0.84 -10.11
N VAL A 143 11.01 1.26 -10.04
CA VAL A 143 11.46 2.41 -9.27
C VAL A 143 11.99 3.44 -10.23
N TYR A 144 11.72 4.70 -9.93
CA TYR A 144 12.27 5.81 -10.68
C TYR A 144 12.51 7.02 -9.79
N GLY A 145 13.14 8.05 -10.34
CA GLY A 145 13.28 9.31 -9.64
C GLY A 145 13.85 10.40 -10.52
N GLU A 146 13.72 11.64 -10.06
CA GLU A 146 14.17 12.81 -10.78
C GLU A 146 15.27 13.54 -10.01
N GLN A 147 16.21 14.08 -10.76
CA GLN A 147 17.28 14.95 -10.26
C GLN A 147 17.41 16.17 -11.16
N GLY A 148 17.85 17.29 -10.58
CA GLY A 148 18.25 18.46 -11.35
C GLY A 148 17.12 19.07 -12.18
N GLY A 149 15.85 18.81 -11.83
CA GLY A 149 14.69 19.38 -12.52
C GLY A 149 14.35 18.74 -13.88
N ASN A 150 15.28 18.01 -14.51
CA ASN A 150 15.11 17.53 -15.88
C ASN A 150 15.65 16.11 -16.16
N GLN A 151 16.31 15.48 -15.19
CA GLN A 151 16.91 14.16 -15.35
C GLN A 151 15.98 13.11 -14.75
N CYS A 152 15.69 12.07 -15.52
CA CYS A 152 14.92 10.90 -15.10
C CYS A 152 15.84 9.70 -14.93
N PHE A 153 15.72 9.06 -13.79
CA PHE A 153 16.43 7.86 -13.40
C PHE A 153 15.41 6.75 -13.18
N ALA A 154 15.73 5.51 -13.58
CA ALA A 154 14.88 4.36 -13.25
C ALA A 154 15.68 3.08 -13.03
N GLY A 155 15.16 2.18 -12.20
CA GLY A 155 15.75 0.89 -11.91
C GLY A 155 14.79 -0.07 -11.20
N ALA A 156 15.35 -1.20 -10.77
CA ALA A 156 14.60 -2.25 -10.08
C ALA A 156 15.12 -2.52 -8.65
N ASN A 157 16.02 -1.68 -8.14
CA ASN A 157 16.70 -1.88 -6.87
C ASN A 157 16.86 -0.56 -6.10
N LEU A 158 16.40 -0.53 -4.84
CA LEU A 158 16.46 0.60 -3.91
C LEU A 158 17.68 0.61 -2.97
N THR A 159 18.53 -0.43 -2.97
CA THR A 159 19.65 -0.61 -2.02
C THR A 159 20.55 0.62 -1.97
N LEU A 160 20.94 1.18 -3.11
CA LEU A 160 21.86 2.32 -3.11
C LEU A 160 21.18 3.59 -2.59
N ALA A 161 19.93 3.86 -2.95
CA ALA A 161 19.21 5.02 -2.44
C ALA A 161 19.14 4.99 -0.91
N PHE A 162 18.89 3.82 -0.31
CA PHE A 162 18.90 3.67 1.15
C PHE A 162 20.31 3.77 1.76
N SER A 163 21.36 3.34 1.05
CA SER A 163 22.73 3.48 1.58
C SER A 163 23.28 4.90 1.50
N LEU A 164 22.82 5.71 0.55
CA LEU A 164 23.23 7.12 0.42
C LEU A 164 22.58 8.01 1.48
N GLY A 165 21.51 7.52 2.12
CA GLY A 165 20.82 8.21 3.20
C GLY A 165 19.83 9.27 2.72
N ALA A 166 18.90 9.62 3.62
CA ALA A 166 17.90 10.65 3.37
C ALA A 166 18.56 12.02 3.13
N SER A 167 17.94 12.83 2.29
CA SER A 167 18.27 14.23 2.05
C SER A 167 17.02 15.08 2.22
N SER A 168 17.19 16.37 2.48
CA SER A 168 16.12 17.38 2.45
C SER A 168 16.22 18.31 1.23
N SER A 169 17.24 18.13 0.38
CA SER A 169 17.55 19.04 -0.73
C SER A 169 16.85 18.67 -2.04
N CYS A 170 15.66 18.08 -1.97
CA CYS A 170 14.80 17.86 -3.14
C CYS A 170 13.79 19.01 -3.23
N ASP A 171 14.27 20.18 -3.59
CA ASP A 171 13.54 21.45 -3.65
C ASP A 171 13.50 22.05 -5.06
N MET A 172 14.11 21.37 -6.04
CA MET A 172 14.17 21.84 -7.41
C MET A 172 12.87 21.54 -8.14
N ALA A 173 12.30 22.58 -8.75
CA ALA A 173 11.09 22.45 -9.56
C ALA A 173 11.36 21.66 -10.85
N CYS A 174 10.36 20.93 -11.33
CA CYS A 174 10.42 20.27 -12.63
C CYS A 174 10.44 21.31 -13.76
N ILE A 175 11.25 21.07 -14.79
CA ILE A 175 11.42 22.00 -15.91
C ILE A 175 10.12 22.24 -16.70
N ALA A 176 9.25 21.23 -16.78
CA ALA A 176 8.01 21.28 -17.55
C ALA A 176 6.77 21.63 -16.71
N ASP A 177 6.86 21.44 -15.40
CA ASP A 177 5.80 21.78 -14.44
C ASP A 177 6.43 22.33 -13.15
N PRO A 178 6.56 23.66 -13.04
CA PRO A 178 7.17 24.28 -11.87
C PRO A 178 6.40 24.06 -10.55
N THR A 179 5.18 23.52 -10.59
CA THR A 179 4.40 23.20 -9.39
C THR A 179 4.78 21.86 -8.77
N GLN A 180 5.61 21.07 -9.46
CA GLN A 180 6.08 19.76 -9.04
C GLN A 180 7.58 19.80 -8.70
N THR A 181 8.00 18.88 -7.84
CA THR A 181 9.40 18.73 -7.40
C THR A 181 10.10 17.61 -8.19
N CYS A 182 11.26 17.91 -8.76
CA CYS A 182 12.09 16.98 -9.54
C CYS A 182 13.52 16.89 -8.97
N GLY A 183 13.62 16.49 -7.71
CA GLY A 183 14.88 16.31 -6.99
C GLY A 183 15.56 17.63 -6.64
N GLY A 184 16.89 17.60 -6.66
CA GLY A 184 17.76 18.75 -6.45
C GLY A 184 19.12 18.56 -7.14
N PRO A 185 20.08 19.48 -6.97
CA PRO A 185 21.38 19.40 -7.63
C PRO A 185 22.15 18.11 -7.29
N ARG A 186 22.03 17.65 -6.03
CA ARG A 186 22.68 16.45 -5.48
C ARG A 186 21.72 15.61 -4.66
N ALA A 187 20.44 15.65 -5.01
CA ALA A 187 19.41 14.90 -4.34
C ALA A 187 18.41 14.38 -5.36
N ILE A 188 17.93 13.16 -5.17
CA ILE A 188 16.99 12.50 -6.06
C ILE A 188 15.65 12.33 -5.34
N SER A 189 14.58 12.81 -5.97
CA SER A 189 13.21 12.50 -5.55
C SER A 189 12.87 11.12 -6.08
N MET A 190 12.70 10.12 -5.21
CA MET A 190 12.51 8.73 -5.61
C MET A 190 11.04 8.31 -5.48
N PHE A 191 10.58 7.47 -6.41
CA PHE A 191 9.20 7.02 -6.51
C PHE A 191 9.11 5.54 -6.88
N LEU A 192 8.03 4.87 -6.45
CA LEU A 192 7.67 3.50 -6.84
C LEU A 192 6.42 3.54 -7.71
N LEU A 193 6.43 2.93 -8.90
CA LEU A 193 5.28 2.93 -9.81
C LEU A 193 3.96 2.54 -9.12
N GLY A 194 2.92 3.36 -9.33
CA GLY A 194 1.65 3.24 -8.61
C GLY A 194 0.88 1.94 -8.87
N ASP A 195 0.96 1.44 -10.11
CA ASP A 195 0.39 0.17 -10.56
C ASP A 195 1.03 -1.07 -9.91
N VAL A 196 2.14 -0.90 -9.19
CA VAL A 196 2.81 -1.98 -8.44
C VAL A 196 2.20 -2.18 -7.05
N VAL A 197 1.55 -1.16 -6.46
CA VAL A 197 1.17 -1.18 -5.02
C VAL A 197 0.03 -2.12 -4.67
N ASP A 198 -0.96 -2.29 -5.56
CA ASP A 198 -2.01 -3.29 -5.36
C ASP A 198 -1.51 -4.73 -5.51
N GLY A 199 -0.35 -4.92 -6.14
CA GLY A 199 0.29 -6.22 -6.34
C GLY A 199 1.48 -6.51 -5.43
N LEU A 200 1.85 -5.63 -4.50
CA LEU A 200 3.05 -5.83 -3.68
C LEU A 200 2.99 -7.15 -2.89
N PRO A 201 4.13 -7.85 -2.72
CA PRO A 201 4.17 -9.04 -1.86
C PRO A 201 4.00 -8.65 -0.38
N ASN A 202 3.35 -9.54 0.40
CA ASN A 202 3.42 -9.48 1.85
C ASN A 202 4.82 -9.90 2.30
N LEU A 203 5.63 -8.93 2.70
CA LEU A 203 7.01 -9.11 3.16
C LEU A 203 7.11 -9.69 4.57
N ALA A 204 6.03 -9.64 5.35
CA ALA A 204 6.00 -10.20 6.70
C ALA A 204 5.76 -11.71 6.71
N LEU A 205 5.17 -12.28 5.65
CA LEU A 205 4.85 -13.71 5.57
C LEU A 205 6.05 -14.58 5.92
N ASP A 206 5.87 -15.46 6.90
CA ASP A 206 6.86 -16.40 7.46
C ASP A 206 8.15 -15.75 7.96
N ARG A 207 8.14 -14.44 8.24
CA ARG A 207 9.33 -13.75 8.76
C ARG A 207 9.53 -14.01 10.25
N PRO A 208 10.79 -13.91 10.73
CA PRO A 208 11.05 -13.89 12.17
C PRO A 208 10.27 -12.76 12.83
N ALA A 209 9.39 -13.14 13.76
CA ALA A 209 8.59 -12.23 14.56
C ALA A 209 8.87 -12.47 16.06
N TYR A 210 8.81 -11.40 16.83
CA TYR A 210 9.16 -11.35 18.24
C TYR A 210 8.12 -10.56 19.02
N ALA A 211 7.98 -10.85 20.29
CA ALA A 211 7.02 -10.18 21.16
C ALA A 211 7.55 -9.99 22.57
N SER A 212 6.87 -9.10 23.30
CA SER A 212 7.25 -8.69 24.65
C SER A 212 7.11 -9.80 25.71
N PHE A 213 6.27 -10.82 25.48
CA PHE A 213 6.00 -11.86 26.50
C PHE A 213 5.72 -13.26 25.94
N SER A 214 5.41 -13.40 24.64
CA SER A 214 5.27 -14.71 23.99
C SER A 214 6.56 -15.08 23.27
N SER A 215 7.06 -16.27 23.57
CA SER A 215 8.26 -16.80 22.93
C SER A 215 7.94 -17.33 21.52
N PRO A 216 8.89 -17.22 20.57
CA PRO A 216 8.80 -17.91 19.29
C PRO A 216 8.44 -19.39 19.45
N GLY A 217 7.47 -19.89 18.67
CA GLY A 217 7.03 -21.30 18.72
C GLY A 217 6.08 -21.68 19.86
N SER A 218 5.65 -20.72 20.68
CA SER A 218 4.53 -20.93 21.61
C SER A 218 3.19 -20.98 20.86
N LEU A 219 2.17 -21.59 21.47
CA LEU A 219 0.85 -21.78 20.86
C LEU A 219 0.23 -20.48 20.32
N PHE A 220 0.44 -19.35 21.00
CA PHE A 220 -0.02 -18.01 20.59
C PHE A 220 1.17 -17.08 20.29
N GLY A 221 2.25 -17.67 19.78
CA GLY A 221 3.52 -17.01 19.56
C GLY A 221 3.45 -15.94 18.48
N PRO A 222 4.48 -15.10 18.37
CA PRO A 222 4.55 -14.03 17.36
C PRO A 222 4.48 -14.54 15.92
N GLN A 223 4.78 -15.82 15.66
CA GLN A 223 4.68 -16.45 14.34
C GLN A 223 3.23 -16.51 13.82
N CYS A 224 2.24 -16.63 14.71
CA CYS A 224 0.83 -16.65 14.32
C CYS A 224 0.36 -15.32 13.70
N ALA A 225 1.09 -14.22 13.91
CA ALA A 225 0.74 -12.93 13.31
C ALA A 225 1.31 -12.74 11.89
N VAL A 226 2.05 -13.71 11.37
CA VAL A 226 2.74 -13.61 10.08
C VAL A 226 2.67 -14.90 9.27
N ASP A 227 1.67 -15.75 9.55
CA ASP A 227 1.52 -17.07 8.92
C ASP A 227 0.63 -17.04 7.66
N GLY A 228 0.06 -15.87 7.34
CA GLY A 228 -0.82 -15.68 6.19
C GLY A 228 -2.30 -15.98 6.45
N VAL A 229 -2.69 -16.37 7.67
CA VAL A 229 -4.07 -16.65 8.03
C VAL A 229 -4.75 -15.37 8.52
N THR A 230 -5.60 -14.77 7.71
CA THR A 230 -6.23 -13.48 8.03
C THR A 230 -7.53 -13.59 8.84
N GLN A 231 -8.12 -14.78 8.90
CA GLN A 231 -9.39 -15.03 9.58
C GLN A 231 -9.55 -16.50 9.92
N TYR A 232 -10.33 -16.78 10.95
CA TYR A 232 -10.78 -18.11 11.36
C TYR A 232 -12.23 -18.00 11.82
N PHE A 233 -12.96 -19.11 11.77
CA PHE A 233 -14.36 -19.17 12.18
C PHE A 233 -14.51 -20.14 13.35
N GLY A 234 -15.00 -19.64 14.49
CA GLY A 234 -15.08 -20.43 15.73
C GLY A 234 -13.92 -20.14 16.67
N ASP A 235 -13.33 -21.18 17.25
CA ASP A 235 -12.29 -21.03 18.27
C ASP A 235 -10.95 -20.59 17.67
N ALA A 236 -10.21 -19.75 18.39
CA ALA A 236 -8.86 -19.28 17.99
C ALA A 236 -7.77 -20.38 18.03
N LEU A 237 -8.17 -21.63 18.29
CA LEU A 237 -7.35 -22.82 18.37
C LEU A 237 -8.06 -23.96 17.63
N GLU A 238 -7.43 -24.51 16.60
CA GLU A 238 -7.93 -25.68 15.91
C GLU A 238 -6.78 -26.69 15.70
N GLY A 239 -7.01 -27.96 16.04
CA GLY A 239 -6.00 -29.01 15.86
C GLY A 239 -4.67 -28.78 16.61
N GLY A 240 -4.66 -27.95 17.66
CA GLY A 240 -3.45 -27.58 18.40
C GLY A 240 -2.62 -26.45 17.77
N THR A 241 -3.14 -25.78 16.74
CA THR A 241 -2.53 -24.60 16.11
C THR A 241 -3.37 -23.37 16.46
N SER A 242 -2.73 -22.24 16.74
CA SER A 242 -3.46 -20.97 16.91
C SER A 242 -3.38 -20.11 15.66
N TYR A 243 -4.49 -19.44 15.38
CA TYR A 243 -4.63 -18.44 14.33
C TYR A 243 -4.43 -17.02 14.81
N ILE A 244 -4.06 -16.84 16.09
CA ILE A 244 -3.86 -15.50 16.65
C ILE A 244 -2.57 -15.44 17.47
N PHE A 245 -1.90 -14.32 17.33
CA PHE A 245 -0.90 -13.89 18.26
C PHE A 245 -1.54 -13.33 19.53
N ARG A 246 -0.91 -13.61 20.70
CA ARG A 246 -1.29 -12.99 21.98
C ARG A 246 -0.05 -12.53 22.76
N ALA A 247 -0.17 -11.38 23.42
CA ALA A 247 0.75 -10.90 24.43
C ALA A 247 -0.02 -10.27 25.61
N SER A 248 0.26 -10.75 26.81
CA SER A 248 -0.42 -10.32 28.05
C SER A 248 0.58 -9.64 28.97
N LEU A 249 0.69 -8.31 28.88
CA LEU A 249 1.48 -7.49 29.78
C LEU A 249 0.70 -6.24 30.19
N ILE A 250 1.11 -5.67 31.33
CA ILE A 250 0.38 -4.61 32.04
C ILE A 250 0.68 -3.18 31.53
N SER A 251 1.71 -2.96 30.71
CA SER A 251 2.14 -1.60 30.32
C SER A 251 2.71 -1.51 28.89
N ALA A 252 1.86 -1.76 27.90
CA ALA A 252 2.13 -1.59 26.46
C ALA A 252 2.86 -2.76 25.75
N PRO A 253 2.26 -3.96 25.68
CA PRO A 253 2.80 -5.10 24.93
C PRO A 253 3.06 -4.77 23.46
N TRP A 254 4.03 -5.47 22.86
CA TRP A 254 4.43 -5.26 21.48
C TRP A 254 4.67 -6.56 20.71
N LEU A 255 4.50 -6.46 19.40
CA LEU A 255 4.86 -7.44 18.37
C LEU A 255 5.79 -6.74 17.38
N SER A 256 6.89 -7.36 16.99
CA SER A 256 7.85 -6.82 16.04
C SER A 256 8.29 -7.85 15.02
N VAL A 257 8.20 -7.50 13.74
CA VAL A 257 8.60 -8.35 12.61
C VAL A 257 9.94 -7.87 12.05
N ASP A 258 10.89 -8.80 11.90
CA ASP A 258 12.17 -8.55 11.25
C ASP A 258 12.08 -8.86 9.75
N LEU A 259 12.07 -7.83 8.92
CA LEU A 259 12.10 -7.98 7.46
C LEU A 259 13.48 -8.43 6.93
N GLY A 260 14.51 -8.49 7.79
CA GLY A 260 15.88 -8.90 7.51
C GLY A 260 16.77 -7.74 7.02
N VAL A 261 16.23 -6.84 6.18
CA VAL A 261 16.92 -5.66 5.66
C VAL A 261 16.00 -4.44 5.61
N PRO A 262 16.54 -3.20 5.69
CA PRO A 262 15.76 -1.99 5.49
C PRO A 262 15.01 -2.00 4.15
N THR A 263 13.70 -1.84 4.20
CA THR A 263 12.80 -2.07 3.07
C THR A 263 11.79 -0.92 2.94
N ALA A 264 11.44 -0.53 1.71
CA ALA A 264 10.32 0.37 1.47
C ALA A 264 9.00 -0.35 1.74
N ILE A 265 8.20 0.19 2.65
CA ILE A 265 6.91 -0.33 3.08
C ILE A 265 5.84 0.66 2.65
N ALA A 266 5.01 0.26 1.71
CA ALA A 266 3.97 1.11 1.12
C ALA A 266 2.63 1.01 1.85
N ARG A 267 2.33 -0.16 2.43
CA ARG A 267 1.08 -0.43 3.11
C ARG A 267 1.27 -1.48 4.19
N VAL A 268 0.54 -1.33 5.29
CA VAL A 268 0.42 -2.36 6.33
C VAL A 268 -1.05 -2.70 6.50
N VAL A 269 -1.37 -3.97 6.66
CA VAL A 269 -2.73 -4.43 6.98
C VAL A 269 -2.70 -5.19 8.29
N ILE A 270 -3.53 -4.75 9.24
CA ILE A 270 -3.62 -5.34 10.58
C ILE A 270 -4.99 -6.00 10.68
N TRP A 271 -5.03 -7.30 10.93
CA TRP A 271 -6.26 -8.08 11.07
C TRP A 271 -6.58 -8.30 12.54
N ASN A 272 -7.77 -7.87 12.95
CA ASN A 272 -8.24 -8.03 14.31
C ASN A 272 -8.79 -9.45 14.54
N ARG A 273 -8.95 -9.78 15.82
CA ARG A 273 -9.51 -11.04 16.31
C ARG A 273 -10.97 -11.23 15.88
N CYS A 274 -11.39 -12.49 15.72
CA CYS A 274 -12.68 -12.86 15.13
C CYS A 274 -13.77 -13.30 16.12
N ASP A 275 -13.41 -13.86 17.27
CA ASP A 275 -14.31 -14.57 18.20
C ASP A 275 -14.73 -13.75 19.43
N CYS A 276 -13.90 -12.81 19.90
CA CYS A 276 -14.25 -11.88 20.97
C CYS A 276 -13.37 -10.63 20.95
N CYS A 277 -13.60 -9.74 21.93
CA CYS A 277 -12.58 -8.80 22.36
C CYS A 277 -12.20 -7.79 21.25
N SER A 278 -13.24 -7.25 20.60
CA SER A 278 -13.12 -6.41 19.39
C SER A 278 -12.35 -5.10 19.58
N ASP A 279 -12.13 -4.71 20.83
CA ASP A 279 -11.42 -3.51 21.27
C ASP A 279 -9.92 -3.72 21.49
N GLY A 280 -9.40 -4.95 21.36
CA GLY A 280 -8.00 -5.32 21.61
C GLY A 280 -6.92 -4.64 20.74
N LEU A 281 -7.32 -3.80 19.77
CA LEU A 281 -6.43 -2.96 18.95
C LEU A 281 -6.62 -1.45 19.18
N GLN A 282 -7.54 -1.05 20.04
CA GLN A 282 -7.69 0.36 20.40
C GLN A 282 -6.41 0.84 21.07
N GLY A 283 -5.85 1.98 20.64
CA GLY A 283 -4.61 2.50 21.20
C GLY A 283 -3.32 1.84 20.67
N ALA A 284 -3.43 0.97 19.65
CA ALA A 284 -2.27 0.42 18.96
C ALA A 284 -1.52 1.48 18.14
N GLU A 285 -0.20 1.44 18.20
CA GLU A 285 0.75 2.29 17.46
C GLU A 285 1.61 1.42 16.55
N LEU A 286 1.61 1.74 15.26
CA LEU A 286 2.49 1.14 14.27
C LEU A 286 3.75 1.99 14.15
N ARG A 287 4.91 1.36 14.32
CA ARG A 287 6.24 1.99 14.24
C ARG A 287 7.09 1.25 13.22
N ILE A 288 7.80 2.00 12.39
CA ILE A 288 8.63 1.45 11.31
C ILE A 288 10.00 2.10 11.39
N GLY A 289 11.06 1.30 11.46
CA GLY A 289 12.43 1.81 11.50
C GLY A 289 13.50 0.73 11.44
N ASN A 290 14.71 1.06 11.88
CA ASN A 290 15.89 0.20 11.72
C ASN A 290 16.46 -0.32 13.05
N VAL A 291 15.85 0.03 14.18
CA VAL A 291 16.32 -0.39 15.50
C VAL A 291 15.60 -1.67 15.92
N SER A 292 16.38 -2.70 16.27
CA SER A 292 15.84 -3.91 16.88
C SER A 292 15.46 -3.63 18.33
N ILE A 293 14.28 -4.09 18.71
CA ILE A 293 13.72 -3.93 20.06
C ILE A 293 13.63 -5.27 20.80
N MET A 294 14.26 -6.32 20.29
CA MET A 294 14.20 -7.66 20.88
C MET A 294 14.81 -7.73 22.29
N SER A 295 15.75 -6.83 22.59
CA SER A 295 16.37 -6.69 23.91
C SER A 295 15.68 -5.65 24.80
N ALA A 296 14.63 -4.98 24.29
CA ALA A 296 13.87 -4.03 25.07
C ALA A 296 13.13 -4.80 26.19
N PRO A 297 13.13 -4.30 27.44
CA PRO A 297 12.29 -4.86 28.48
C PRO A 297 10.84 -4.95 28.01
N ALA A 298 10.13 -5.96 28.51
CA ALA A 298 8.70 -6.16 28.32
C ALA A 298 7.85 -4.89 28.63
N ASP A 299 8.41 -3.95 29.40
CA ASP A 299 7.86 -2.66 29.83
C ASP A 299 8.58 -1.46 29.19
N THR A 300 8.57 -1.33 27.87
CA THR A 300 8.93 -0.06 27.23
C THR A 300 7.69 0.78 27.03
N ALA A 301 7.36 1.60 28.03
CA ALA A 301 6.26 2.58 27.98
C ALA A 301 6.27 3.45 26.70
N ARG A 302 7.40 3.54 25.97
CA ARG A 302 7.53 3.98 24.57
C ARG A 302 8.68 3.26 23.88
N ILE A 303 8.51 2.90 22.62
CA ILE A 303 9.60 2.52 21.69
C ILE A 303 9.87 3.73 20.77
N PRO A 304 10.57 4.78 21.25
CA PRO A 304 10.79 6.00 20.45
C PRO A 304 11.78 5.78 19.30
N GLU A 305 12.60 4.74 19.35
CA GLU A 305 13.73 4.52 18.43
C GLU A 305 13.27 4.29 16.98
N ASN A 306 12.09 3.71 16.80
CA ASN A 306 11.44 3.59 15.51
C ASN A 306 10.31 4.63 15.41
N PRO A 307 10.32 5.51 14.37
CA PRO A 307 9.29 6.53 14.17
C PRO A 307 7.87 5.98 14.17
N LEU A 308 6.94 6.76 14.75
CA LEU A 308 5.51 6.48 14.69
C LEU A 308 5.02 6.65 13.25
N ALA A 309 4.50 5.58 12.66
CA ALA A 309 3.94 5.58 11.32
C ALA A 309 2.41 5.77 11.35
N TRP A 310 1.74 5.21 12.36
CA TRP A 310 0.27 5.27 12.46
C TRP A 310 -0.26 4.92 13.86
N LYS A 311 -1.48 5.35 14.18
CA LYS A 311 -2.18 5.05 15.45
C LYS A 311 -3.65 4.69 15.26
N GLN A 312 -4.12 3.67 15.98
CA GLN A 312 -5.53 3.28 16.08
C GLN A 312 -6.23 4.03 17.23
N ASN A 313 -7.19 4.89 16.91
CA ASN A 313 -7.89 5.69 17.92
C ASN A 313 -9.19 5.06 18.44
N ALA A 314 -9.76 4.09 17.73
CA ALA A 314 -11.05 3.46 18.07
C ALA A 314 -10.97 1.93 17.96
N PRO A 315 -11.92 1.16 18.53
CA PRO A 315 -12.03 -0.26 18.24
C PRO A 315 -12.20 -0.54 16.73
N LEU A 316 -11.68 -1.67 16.25
CA LEU A 316 -11.85 -2.07 14.84
C LEU A 316 -13.10 -2.93 14.61
N GLY A 317 -13.59 -3.64 15.64
CA GLY A 317 -14.66 -4.63 15.47
C GLY A 317 -14.11 -6.05 15.28
N LEU A 318 -14.98 -7.06 15.42
CA LEU A 318 -14.62 -8.47 15.21
C LEU A 318 -14.33 -8.74 13.72
N CYS A 319 -13.30 -9.55 13.44
CA CYS A 319 -12.84 -9.90 12.10
C CYS A 319 -12.54 -8.71 11.18
N ALA A 320 -12.45 -7.50 11.72
CA ALA A 320 -12.16 -6.31 10.95
C ALA A 320 -10.67 -6.21 10.65
N SER A 321 -10.34 -5.58 9.53
CA SER A 321 -8.97 -5.21 9.21
C SER A 321 -8.80 -3.71 9.14
N ARG A 322 -7.58 -3.26 9.45
CA ARG A 322 -7.16 -1.88 9.20
C ARG A 322 -6.10 -1.86 8.13
N VAL A 323 -6.45 -1.22 7.01
CA VAL A 323 -5.50 -0.89 5.97
C VAL A 323 -4.85 0.45 6.32
N VAL A 324 -3.55 0.43 6.55
CA VAL A 324 -2.71 1.62 6.78
C VAL A 324 -1.94 1.89 5.49
N THR A 325 -2.36 2.90 4.75
CA THR A 325 -1.65 3.40 3.57
C THR A 325 -0.83 4.63 3.93
N PHE A 326 0.39 4.71 3.42
CA PHE A 326 1.24 5.87 3.60
C PHE A 326 1.23 6.73 2.33
N SER A 327 1.15 8.06 2.50
CA SER A 327 1.36 8.99 1.39
C SER A 327 2.78 8.87 0.81
N THR A 328 3.73 8.49 1.67
CA THR A 328 5.13 8.18 1.34
C THR A 328 5.53 6.86 1.99
N PRO A 329 6.02 5.84 1.26
CA PRO A 329 6.45 4.59 1.87
C PRO A 329 7.49 4.80 2.98
N HIS A 330 7.27 4.18 4.12
CA HIS A 330 8.24 4.20 5.21
C HIS A 330 9.39 3.25 4.88
N VAL A 331 10.62 3.61 5.26
CA VAL A 331 11.78 2.74 5.10
C VAL A 331 12.19 2.20 6.46
N GLY A 332 12.17 0.87 6.60
CA GLY A 332 12.54 0.20 7.84
C GLY A 332 12.80 -1.29 7.67
N ARG A 333 13.65 -1.84 8.53
CA ARG A 333 13.84 -3.30 8.69
C ARG A 333 12.82 -3.88 9.66
N TRP A 334 12.45 -3.11 10.69
CA TRP A 334 11.58 -3.54 11.78
C TRP A 334 10.21 -2.88 11.65
N VAL A 335 9.17 -3.70 11.70
CA VAL A 335 7.77 -3.26 11.78
C VAL A 335 7.21 -3.67 13.12
N THR A 336 6.93 -2.71 13.98
CA THR A 336 6.49 -2.93 15.34
C THR A 336 5.07 -2.43 15.54
N LEU A 337 4.20 -3.29 16.06
CA LEU A 337 2.89 -2.92 16.57
C LEU A 337 2.94 -2.95 18.10
N GLN A 338 2.80 -1.80 18.73
CA GLN A 338 2.78 -1.64 20.18
C GLN A 338 1.38 -1.23 20.62
N ASN A 339 0.76 -1.96 21.55
CA ASN A 339 -0.57 -1.60 22.04
C ASN A 339 -0.51 -1.01 23.45
N HIS A 340 -0.74 0.31 23.57
CA HIS A 340 -0.75 1.02 24.85
C HIS A 340 -2.05 0.87 25.65
N HIS A 341 -3.10 0.34 25.03
CA HIS A 341 -4.39 0.10 25.67
C HIS A 341 -4.87 -1.30 25.24
N PRO A 342 -4.31 -2.37 25.82
CA PRO A 342 -4.87 -3.71 25.65
C PRO A 342 -6.38 -3.68 25.88
N GLY A 343 -7.14 -4.48 25.13
CA GLY A 343 -8.59 -4.44 25.17
C GLY A 343 -9.15 -4.79 26.55
N SER A 344 -10.48 -4.84 26.65
CA SER A 344 -11.21 -5.21 27.86
C SER A 344 -10.77 -6.55 28.51
N ASP A 345 -10.13 -7.45 27.75
CA ASP A 345 -9.56 -8.70 28.24
C ASP A 345 -8.13 -8.57 28.80
N GLY A 346 -7.52 -7.39 28.71
CA GLY A 346 -6.16 -7.11 29.16
C GLY A 346 -5.07 -7.70 28.24
N VAL A 347 -5.42 -8.11 27.02
CA VAL A 347 -4.51 -8.79 26.10
C VAL A 347 -4.33 -7.98 24.81
N PHE A 348 -3.11 -7.94 24.30
CA PHE A 348 -2.85 -7.52 22.94
C PHE A 348 -2.87 -8.73 22.03
N HIS A 349 -3.77 -8.72 21.05
CA HIS A 349 -3.95 -9.82 20.12
C HIS A 349 -4.21 -9.33 18.71
N ILE A 350 -3.68 -10.04 17.73
CA ILE A 350 -4.02 -9.88 16.31
C ILE A 350 -4.07 -11.23 15.64
N THR A 351 -4.82 -11.30 14.56
CA THR A 351 -4.87 -12.47 13.69
C THR A 351 -3.69 -12.46 12.73
N GLU A 352 -3.45 -11.33 12.06
CA GLU A 352 -2.39 -11.23 11.05
C GLU A 352 -1.88 -9.79 10.91
N LEU A 353 -0.57 -9.65 10.69
CA LEU A 353 0.11 -8.42 10.34
C LEU A 353 0.78 -8.57 8.97
N GLN A 354 0.20 -7.93 7.96
CA GLN A 354 0.72 -7.97 6.60
C GLN A 354 1.48 -6.68 6.30
N VAL A 355 2.68 -6.81 5.74
CA VAL A 355 3.56 -5.68 5.41
C VAL A 355 3.83 -5.70 3.92
N TYR A 356 3.22 -4.79 3.17
CA TYR A 356 3.34 -4.72 1.72
C TYR A 356 4.41 -3.71 1.32
N GLY A 357 5.41 -4.19 0.59
CA GLY A 357 6.59 -3.38 0.27
C GLY A 357 7.49 -3.99 -0.80
N VAL A 358 8.65 -3.36 -1.01
CA VAL A 358 9.64 -3.77 -2.00
C VAL A 358 11.01 -3.90 -1.35
N TYR A 359 11.55 -5.12 -1.30
CA TYR A 359 12.93 -5.33 -0.87
C TYR A 359 13.91 -4.54 -1.73
N PRO A 360 15.03 -4.09 -1.14
CA PRO A 360 16.16 -3.61 -1.92
C PRO A 360 16.61 -4.70 -2.92
N GLY A 361 16.32 -4.50 -4.21
CA GLY A 361 16.76 -5.39 -5.28
C GLY A 361 15.80 -6.47 -5.76
N ALA A 362 14.53 -6.43 -5.34
CA ALA A 362 13.51 -7.32 -5.87
C ALA A 362 13.16 -6.94 -7.33
N VAL A 363 13.73 -7.67 -8.29
CA VAL A 363 13.30 -7.62 -9.71
C VAL A 363 12.06 -8.50 -9.86
N ARG A 364 10.90 -7.94 -10.21
CA ARG A 364 9.87 -8.75 -10.89
C ARG A 364 10.39 -9.05 -12.29
N ARG A 365 10.98 -10.21 -12.49
CA ARG A 365 11.06 -10.77 -13.85
C ARG A 365 9.64 -11.16 -14.22
N SER A 366 8.95 -10.32 -14.98
CA SER A 366 7.80 -10.81 -15.74
C SER A 366 8.33 -11.86 -16.70
N HIS A 367 7.96 -13.12 -16.44
CA HIS A 367 8.03 -14.16 -17.45
C HIS A 367 7.09 -13.75 -18.59
N PHE A 368 7.63 -13.09 -19.61
CA PHE A 368 7.08 -13.23 -20.94
C PHE A 368 7.43 -14.64 -21.39
N ALA A 369 6.47 -15.56 -21.20
CA ALA A 369 6.48 -16.82 -21.92
C ALA A 369 6.40 -16.48 -23.41
N THR A 370 7.43 -16.88 -24.14
CA THR A 370 7.51 -16.89 -25.61
C THR A 370 6.53 -17.87 -26.22
#